data_AF-A0A820WQ83-F1
#
_entry.id   AF-A0A820WQ83-F1
#
_cell.length_a   1.000
_cell.length_b   1.000
_cell.length_c   1.000
_cell.angle_alpha   90.00
_cell.angle_beta   90.00
_cell.angle_gamma   90.00
#
_symmetry.space_group_name_H-M   'P 1'
#
loop_
_entity.id
_entity.type
_entity.pdbx_description
1 polymer ?
#
loop_
_entity_poly.entity_id
_entity_poly.type
_entity_poly.pdbx_seq_one_letter_code
_entity_poly.pdbx_strand_id
1 'polypeptide(L)'
;MSTADSEIQGDELDALTSILDESTFEINKKSTETENIYGTLVIEVILPDEFYIEYYSNQHRRVQYLPPIFLRFTLPNDYPSISSPSFQLECIWMNNKQLQILSENLKNIWLDNSNEPILFLWYTLLSAQALEWLNITTTLDLTLSFPLTITKSLQPQLTSAQVAATIHNYECEKKLILLSRAIITCPICLMDVGGNDSFLCYSCSGTACKSCIKSYLETIITAGQVKSITCPINSSCNIELTPAQIASSVDKQIFHRYDRLLFQLSIDS
;
A
#
# COMPACT_ATOMS: atom_id res chain seq x y z
N MET A 1 -38.76 -12.60 -2.30
CA MET A 1 -37.72 -12.04 -1.42
C MET A 1 -38.12 -12.40 -0.01
N SER A 2 -37.27 -13.14 0.71
CA SER A 2 -37.43 -13.30 2.16
C SER A 2 -37.22 -11.91 2.75
N THR A 3 -38.23 -11.34 3.41
CA THR A 3 -38.13 -10.00 4.02
C THR A 3 -37.05 -9.97 5.10
N ALA A 4 -36.81 -11.10 5.77
CA ALA A 4 -35.79 -11.24 6.80
C ALA A 4 -34.36 -11.15 6.24
N ASP A 5 -34.06 -11.81 5.12
CA ASP A 5 -32.72 -11.76 4.51
C ASP A 5 -32.38 -10.35 4.04
N SER A 6 -33.36 -9.65 3.45
CA SER A 6 -33.16 -8.27 3.02
C SER A 6 -32.91 -7.31 4.18
N GLU A 7 -33.56 -7.53 5.34
CA GLU A 7 -33.32 -6.75 6.56
C GLU A 7 -31.91 -7.03 7.11
N ILE A 8 -31.52 -8.30 7.20
CA ILE A 8 -30.18 -8.71 7.69
C ILE A 8 -29.07 -8.17 6.79
N GLN A 9 -29.26 -8.19 5.46
CA GLN A 9 -28.34 -7.57 4.51
C GLN A 9 -28.18 -6.07 4.77
N GLY A 10 -29.29 -5.36 5.01
CA GLY A 10 -29.26 -3.94 5.37
C GLY A 10 -28.45 -3.69 6.64
N ASP A 11 -28.77 -4.44 7.69
CA ASP A 11 -28.14 -4.32 9.00
C ASP A 11 -26.62 -4.61 8.95
N GLU A 12 -26.19 -5.64 8.22
CA GLU A 12 -24.76 -5.94 8.05
C GLU A 12 -24.01 -4.80 7.35
N LEU A 13 -24.59 -4.26 6.27
CA LEU A 13 -23.96 -3.19 5.49
C LEU A 13 -23.90 -1.87 6.28
N ASP A 14 -24.95 -1.55 7.03
CA ASP A 14 -24.98 -0.37 7.90
C ASP A 14 -23.99 -0.50 9.06
N ALA A 15 -23.83 -1.70 9.62
CA ALA A 15 -22.78 -1.98 10.60
C ALA A 15 -21.38 -1.82 9.99
N LEU A 16 -21.14 -2.37 8.79
CA LEU A 16 -19.85 -2.26 8.10
C LEU A 16 -19.48 -0.81 7.76
N THR A 17 -20.43 -0.01 7.28
CA THR A 17 -20.20 1.43 7.00
C THR A 17 -19.93 2.24 8.27
N SER A 18 -20.38 1.76 9.43
CA SER A 18 -20.09 2.38 10.73
C SER A 18 -18.72 1.99 11.28
N ILE A 19 -18.24 0.78 10.96
CA ILE A 19 -16.97 0.23 11.47
C ILE A 19 -15.79 0.56 10.55
N LEU A 20 -16.00 0.51 9.24
CA LEU A 20 -14.96 0.67 8.22
C LEU A 20 -15.06 2.05 7.60
N ASP A 21 -13.90 2.66 7.31
CA ASP A 21 -13.87 3.95 6.62
C ASP A 21 -14.26 3.81 5.14
N GLU A 22 -14.63 4.95 4.52
CA GLU A 22 -15.04 5.02 3.12
C GLU A 22 -13.96 4.53 2.13
N SER A 23 -12.68 4.49 2.55
CA SER A 23 -11.59 3.96 1.71
C SER A 23 -11.43 2.44 1.81
N THR A 24 -12.01 1.83 2.84
CA THR A 24 -11.92 0.41 3.16
C THR A 24 -13.14 -0.35 2.64
N PHE A 25 -14.29 0.31 2.54
CA PHE A 25 -15.54 -0.33 2.16
C PHE A 25 -16.39 0.55 1.25
N GLU A 26 -16.66 0.05 0.04
CA GLU A 26 -17.49 0.73 -0.95
C GLU A 26 -18.70 -0.14 -1.31
N ILE A 27 -19.90 0.39 -1.17
CA ILE A 27 -21.15 -0.27 -1.59
C ILE A 27 -21.73 0.48 -2.77
N ASN A 28 -22.13 -0.26 -3.80
CA ASN A 28 -22.91 0.26 -4.91
C ASN A 28 -24.28 -0.43 -4.95
N LYS A 29 -25.34 0.37 -4.90
CA LYS A 29 -26.73 -0.08 -5.10
C LYS A 29 -27.18 0.35 -6.49
N LYS A 30 -27.63 -0.57 -7.35
CA LYS A 30 -28.26 -0.18 -8.63
C LYS A 30 -29.74 0.11 -8.43
N SER A 31 -30.22 1.16 -9.08
CA SER A 31 -31.52 1.82 -8.85
C SER A 31 -32.78 1.08 -9.33
N THR A 32 -32.74 -0.24 -9.60
CA THR A 32 -33.89 -0.98 -10.13
C THR A 32 -34.20 -2.23 -9.31
N GLU A 33 -35.50 -2.50 -9.12
CA GLU A 33 -36.15 -3.43 -8.17
C GLU A 33 -35.74 -4.92 -8.20
N THR A 34 -34.75 -5.33 -9.01
CA THR A 34 -34.41 -6.75 -9.22
C THR A 34 -32.94 -7.12 -9.09
N GLU A 35 -32.05 -6.20 -8.71
CA GLU A 35 -30.60 -6.51 -8.69
C GLU A 35 -30.00 -6.59 -7.28
N ASN A 36 -29.19 -7.64 -7.11
CA ASN A 36 -28.38 -7.96 -5.94
C ASN A 36 -27.46 -6.80 -5.51
N ILE A 37 -27.25 -6.64 -4.21
CA ILE A 37 -26.33 -5.64 -3.65
C ILE A 37 -24.88 -6.07 -3.96
N TYR A 38 -24.02 -5.14 -4.38
CA TYR A 38 -22.61 -5.43 -4.61
C TYR A 38 -21.69 -4.34 -4.02
N GLY A 39 -20.46 -4.72 -3.74
CA GLY A 39 -19.50 -3.83 -3.12
C GLY A 39 -18.07 -4.35 -3.22
N THR A 40 -17.15 -3.56 -2.70
CA THR A 40 -15.73 -3.89 -2.61
C THR A 40 -15.24 -3.64 -1.19
N LEU A 41 -14.60 -4.64 -0.60
CA LEU A 41 -13.78 -4.52 0.59
C LEU A 41 -12.31 -4.38 0.16
N VAL A 42 -11.64 -3.35 0.68
CA VAL A 42 -10.21 -3.09 0.49
C VAL A 42 -9.49 -3.54 1.75
N ILE A 43 -8.81 -4.69 1.67
CA ILE A 43 -8.22 -5.34 2.84
C ILE A 43 -6.72 -5.09 2.87
N GLU A 44 -6.27 -4.38 3.90
CA GLU A 44 -4.85 -4.27 4.23
C GLU A 44 -4.41 -5.45 5.08
N VAL A 45 -3.33 -6.11 4.68
CA VAL A 45 -2.77 -7.25 5.39
C VAL A 45 -1.79 -6.77 6.46
N ILE A 46 -1.90 -7.34 7.65
CA ILE A 46 -0.99 -7.03 8.76
C ILE A 46 0.35 -7.72 8.50
N LEU A 47 1.43 -6.92 8.43
CA LEU A 47 2.79 -7.43 8.25
C LEU A 47 3.55 -7.51 9.58
N PRO A 48 4.43 -8.50 9.76
CA PRO A 48 5.44 -8.49 10.82
C PRO A 48 6.39 -7.28 10.71
N ASP A 49 7.00 -6.89 11.83
CA ASP A 49 7.94 -5.75 11.89
C ASP A 49 9.09 -5.86 10.88
N GLU A 50 9.60 -7.08 10.69
CA GLU A 50 10.67 -7.41 9.76
C GLU A 50 10.12 -8.22 8.57
N PHE A 51 9.40 -7.53 7.70
CA PHE A 51 8.88 -8.09 6.46
C PHE A 51 9.63 -7.59 5.23
N TYR A 52 9.87 -8.48 4.28
CA TYR A 52 10.68 -8.20 3.09
C TYR A 52 10.05 -8.74 1.81
N ILE A 53 10.34 -8.08 0.69
CA ILE A 53 10.07 -8.58 -0.65
C ILE A 53 11.36 -9.02 -1.32
N GLU A 54 11.31 -10.13 -2.05
CA GLU A 54 12.40 -10.61 -2.90
C GLU A 54 11.97 -10.57 -4.36
N TYR A 55 12.75 -9.84 -5.18
CA TYR A 55 12.51 -9.71 -6.61
C TYR A 55 13.83 -9.60 -7.35
N TYR A 56 14.15 -10.56 -8.22
CA TYR A 56 15.33 -10.55 -9.10
C TYR A 56 16.70 -10.59 -8.37
N SER A 57 17.49 -11.65 -8.63
CA SER A 57 18.93 -11.74 -8.27
C SER A 57 19.29 -11.25 -6.85
N ASN A 58 18.62 -11.76 -5.80
CA ASN A 58 18.86 -11.44 -4.39
C ASN A 58 18.62 -9.96 -3.98
N GLN A 59 17.81 -9.19 -4.71
CA GLN A 59 17.35 -7.92 -4.16
C GLN A 59 16.28 -8.20 -3.09
N HIS A 60 16.66 -7.93 -1.85
CA HIS A 60 15.81 -8.07 -0.68
C HIS A 60 15.52 -6.69 -0.11
N ARG A 61 14.24 -6.34 -0.01
CA ARG A 61 13.83 -5.01 0.42
C ARG A 61 12.82 -5.10 1.54
N ARG A 62 13.09 -4.41 2.65
CA ARG A 62 12.13 -4.27 3.74
C ARG A 62 10.95 -3.40 3.32
N VAL A 63 9.74 -3.85 3.62
CA VAL A 63 8.49 -3.11 3.41
C VAL A 63 7.63 -3.20 4.68
N GLN A 64 6.76 -2.22 4.89
CA GLN A 64 5.86 -2.14 6.04
C GLN A 64 4.38 -2.18 5.63
N TYR A 65 4.09 -1.95 4.36
CA TYR A 65 2.77 -1.90 3.76
C TYR A 65 2.79 -2.62 2.41
N LEU A 66 1.85 -3.52 2.19
CA LEU A 66 1.57 -4.11 0.88
C LEU A 66 0.33 -3.47 0.28
N PRO A 67 0.23 -3.40 -1.07
CA PRO A 67 -1.02 -3.09 -1.74
C PRO A 67 -2.16 -3.98 -1.22
N PRO A 68 -3.38 -3.46 -1.09
CA PRO A 68 -4.46 -4.20 -0.47
C PRO A 68 -4.96 -5.36 -1.35
N ILE A 69 -5.61 -6.32 -0.70
CA ILE A 69 -6.43 -7.32 -1.35
C ILE A 69 -7.81 -6.71 -1.58
N PHE A 70 -8.31 -6.75 -2.80
CA PHE A 70 -9.67 -6.32 -3.12
C PHE A 70 -10.58 -7.54 -3.12
N LEU A 71 -11.58 -7.56 -2.23
CA LEU A 71 -12.67 -8.52 -2.25
C LEU A 71 -13.90 -7.84 -2.82
N ARG A 72 -14.22 -8.16 -4.07
CA ARG A 72 -15.47 -7.74 -4.72
C ARG A 72 -16.54 -8.77 -4.39
N PHE A 73 -17.69 -8.34 -3.91
CA PHE A 73 -18.78 -9.25 -3.55
C PHE A 73 -20.11 -8.82 -4.17
N THR A 74 -21.02 -9.77 -4.28
CA THR A 74 -22.43 -9.57 -4.64
C THR A 74 -23.29 -10.48 -3.78
N LEU A 75 -24.22 -9.88 -3.04
CA LEU A 75 -25.13 -10.53 -2.11
C LEU A 75 -26.36 -11.05 -2.86
N PRO A 76 -26.60 -12.37 -2.88
CA PRO A 76 -27.83 -12.90 -3.46
C PRO A 76 -29.04 -12.61 -2.55
N ASN A 77 -30.25 -12.68 -3.10
CA ASN A 77 -31.50 -12.36 -2.38
C ASN A 77 -31.83 -13.28 -1.19
N ASP A 78 -31.13 -14.40 -1.07
CA ASP A 78 -31.29 -15.45 -0.06
C ASP A 78 -30.08 -15.53 0.90
N TYR A 79 -29.18 -14.55 0.86
CA TYR A 79 -28.11 -14.39 1.83
C TYR A 79 -28.61 -13.62 3.07
N PRO A 80 -28.24 -14.02 4.30
CA PRO A 80 -27.33 -15.12 4.63
C PRO A 80 -28.01 -16.49 4.82
N SER A 81 -29.33 -16.60 4.75
CA SER A 81 -30.03 -17.84 5.14
C SER A 81 -29.76 -19.06 4.27
N ILE A 82 -29.33 -18.93 3.02
CA ILE A 82 -29.17 -20.07 2.10
C ILE A 82 -27.82 -20.02 1.38
N SER A 83 -27.55 -18.92 0.68
CA SER A 83 -26.41 -18.80 -0.22
C SER A 83 -25.37 -17.84 0.32
N SER A 84 -24.09 -18.14 0.09
CA SER A 84 -22.99 -17.21 0.38
C SER A 84 -23.00 -16.01 -0.57
N PRO A 85 -22.33 -14.91 -0.23
CA PRO A 85 -21.98 -13.90 -1.22
C PRO A 85 -21.19 -14.55 -2.35
N SER A 86 -21.47 -14.14 -3.59
CA SER A 86 -20.57 -14.40 -4.70
C SER A 86 -19.43 -13.40 -4.62
N PHE A 87 -18.18 -13.83 -4.82
CA PHE A 87 -17.03 -12.96 -4.63
C PHE A 87 -15.89 -13.24 -5.62
N GLN A 88 -15.04 -12.22 -5.78
CA GLN A 88 -13.81 -12.27 -6.55
C GLN A 88 -12.70 -11.57 -5.76
N LEU A 89 -11.54 -12.22 -5.67
CA LEU A 89 -10.34 -11.66 -5.07
C LEU A 89 -9.40 -11.11 -6.15
N GLU A 90 -8.90 -9.90 -5.94
CA GLU A 90 -7.88 -9.28 -6.77
C GLU A 90 -6.73 -8.79 -5.89
N CYS A 91 -5.49 -9.09 -6.26
CA CYS A 91 -4.32 -8.60 -5.56
C CYS A 91 -3.11 -8.61 -6.48
N ILE A 92 -2.38 -7.49 -6.50
CA ILE A 92 -1.28 -7.30 -7.46
C ILE A 92 -0.03 -8.13 -7.13
N TRP A 93 0.12 -8.52 -5.86
CA TRP A 93 1.29 -9.25 -5.38
C TRP A 93 1.06 -10.75 -5.21
N MET A 94 -0.11 -11.25 -5.63
CA MET A 94 -0.45 -12.68 -5.63
C MET A 94 -0.67 -13.23 -7.03
N ASN A 95 -0.33 -14.51 -7.21
CA ASN A 95 -0.69 -15.27 -8.40
C ASN A 95 -2.06 -15.96 -8.27
N ASN A 96 -2.58 -16.50 -9.38
CA ASN A 96 -3.89 -17.16 -9.40
C ASN A 96 -4.00 -18.35 -8.44
N LYS A 97 -2.92 -19.11 -8.18
CA LYS A 97 -2.96 -20.23 -7.24
C LYS A 97 -3.13 -19.74 -5.81
N GLN A 98 -2.42 -18.67 -5.44
CA GLN A 98 -2.54 -18.05 -4.12
C GLN A 98 -3.96 -17.48 -3.92
N LEU A 99 -4.51 -16.80 -4.92
CA LEU A 99 -5.89 -16.30 -4.89
C LEU A 99 -6.92 -17.43 -4.75
N GLN A 100 -6.68 -18.58 -5.39
CA GLN A 100 -7.52 -19.78 -5.22
C GLN A 100 -7.47 -20.32 -3.80
N ILE A 101 -6.28 -20.41 -3.18
CA ILE A 101 -6.14 -20.84 -1.78
C ILE A 101 -6.94 -19.92 -0.85
N LEU A 102 -6.83 -18.60 -1.00
CA LEU A 102 -7.63 -17.67 -0.19
C LEU A 102 -9.13 -17.86 -0.45
N SER A 103 -9.54 -18.03 -1.71
CA SER A 103 -10.94 -18.24 -2.08
C SER A 103 -11.52 -19.53 -1.50
N GLU A 104 -10.74 -20.60 -1.43
CA GLU A 104 -11.15 -21.87 -0.79
C GLU A 104 -11.32 -21.69 0.72
N ASN A 105 -10.41 -20.97 1.39
CA ASN A 105 -10.54 -20.65 2.81
C ASN A 105 -11.81 -19.82 3.10
N LEU A 106 -12.12 -18.80 2.29
CA LEU A 106 -13.35 -18.01 2.46
C LEU A 106 -14.62 -18.85 2.29
N LYS A 107 -14.61 -19.81 1.37
CA LYS A 107 -15.72 -20.77 1.20
C LYS A 107 -15.86 -21.68 2.42
N ASN A 108 -14.75 -22.16 2.99
CA ASN A 108 -14.79 -22.99 4.20
C ASN A 108 -15.32 -22.19 5.40
N ILE A 109 -14.86 -20.94 5.56
CA ILE A 109 -15.37 -20.03 6.59
C ILE A 109 -16.89 -19.85 6.47
N TRP A 110 -17.41 -19.71 5.25
CA TRP A 110 -18.86 -19.67 5.03
C TRP A 110 -19.56 -20.96 5.47
N LEU A 111 -19.01 -22.13 5.13
CA LEU A 111 -19.60 -23.41 5.52
C LEU A 111 -19.70 -23.57 7.05
N ASP A 112 -18.70 -23.06 7.78
CA ASP A 112 -18.66 -23.12 9.24
C ASP A 112 -19.62 -22.10 9.90
N ASN A 113 -19.98 -21.03 9.19
CA ASN A 113 -20.81 -19.92 9.70
C ASN A 113 -22.09 -19.74 8.86
N SER A 114 -22.63 -20.84 8.33
CA SER A 114 -23.82 -20.80 7.48
C SER A 114 -25.00 -20.16 8.23
N ASN A 115 -25.83 -19.38 7.51
CA ASN A 115 -26.96 -18.61 8.04
C ASN A 115 -26.60 -17.33 8.80
N GLU A 116 -25.32 -16.95 8.87
CA GLU A 116 -24.89 -15.70 9.52
C GLU A 116 -24.24 -14.73 8.53
N PRO A 117 -24.34 -13.40 8.78
CA PRO A 117 -23.60 -12.40 8.02
C PRO A 117 -22.08 -12.62 8.11
N ILE A 118 -21.37 -12.59 6.98
CA ILE A 118 -19.99 -13.10 6.86
C ILE A 118 -18.97 -12.05 6.38
N LEU A 119 -19.40 -10.91 5.85
CA LEU A 119 -18.51 -9.96 5.19
C LEU A 119 -17.46 -9.38 6.15
N PHE A 120 -17.87 -9.03 7.37
CA PHE A 120 -16.93 -8.55 8.39
C PHE A 120 -15.95 -9.64 8.83
N LEU A 121 -16.42 -10.88 8.95
CA LEU A 121 -15.56 -12.02 9.28
C LEU A 121 -14.52 -12.27 8.18
N TRP A 122 -14.94 -12.24 6.91
CA TRP A 122 -14.02 -12.34 5.78
C TRP A 122 -12.99 -11.20 5.77
N TYR A 123 -13.43 -9.96 5.99
CA TYR A 123 -12.54 -8.80 6.10
C TYR A 123 -11.47 -9.00 7.17
N THR A 124 -11.89 -9.33 8.40
CA THR A 124 -10.98 -9.49 9.54
C THR A 124 -10.00 -10.65 9.36
N LEU A 125 -10.48 -11.80 8.86
CA LEU A 125 -9.63 -12.97 8.65
C LEU A 125 -8.66 -12.79 7.49
N LEU A 126 -9.06 -12.14 6.39
CA LEU A 126 -8.12 -11.80 5.31
C LEU A 126 -7.03 -10.83 5.78
N SER A 127 -7.39 -9.84 6.61
CA SER A 127 -6.40 -8.89 7.14
C SER A 127 -5.38 -9.58 8.05
N ALA A 128 -5.84 -10.51 8.90
CA ALA A 128 -5.00 -11.14 9.92
C ALA A 128 -4.29 -12.43 9.46
N GLN A 129 -4.92 -13.26 8.62
CA GLN A 129 -4.49 -14.63 8.34
C GLN A 129 -4.13 -14.90 6.87
N ALA A 130 -4.28 -13.93 5.95
CA ALA A 130 -3.97 -14.18 4.54
C ALA A 130 -2.52 -14.64 4.31
N LEU A 131 -1.54 -14.08 5.03
CA LEU A 131 -0.14 -14.52 4.93
C LEU A 131 0.04 -15.95 5.45
N GLU A 132 -0.60 -16.29 6.57
CA GLU A 132 -0.56 -17.63 7.16
C GLU A 132 -1.12 -18.68 6.20
N TRP A 133 -2.30 -18.43 5.61
CA TRP A 133 -2.92 -19.35 4.65
C TRP A 133 -2.06 -19.57 3.39
N LEU A 134 -1.23 -18.58 3.04
CA LEU A 134 -0.30 -18.65 1.92
C LEU A 134 1.09 -19.20 2.32
N ASN A 135 1.29 -19.54 3.60
CA ASN A 135 2.58 -19.92 4.19
C ASN A 135 3.68 -18.87 3.97
N ILE A 136 3.31 -17.59 4.02
CA ILE A 136 4.22 -16.45 3.94
C ILE A 136 4.48 -15.96 5.36
N THR A 137 5.74 -15.98 5.80
CA THR A 137 6.11 -15.56 7.16
C THR A 137 6.71 -14.16 7.16
N THR A 138 7.96 -14.02 6.71
CA THR A 138 8.73 -12.77 6.74
C THR A 138 9.14 -12.28 5.37
N THR A 139 9.02 -13.13 4.34
CA THR A 139 9.51 -12.83 3.00
C THR A 139 8.49 -13.23 1.95
N LEU A 140 8.14 -12.26 1.10
CA LEU A 140 7.34 -12.46 -0.10
C LEU A 140 8.25 -12.61 -1.32
N ASP A 141 8.38 -13.84 -1.82
CA ASP A 141 9.15 -14.15 -3.04
C ASP A 141 8.30 -13.94 -4.30
N LEU A 142 8.59 -12.85 -5.01
CA LEU A 142 7.92 -12.49 -6.26
C LEU A 142 8.47 -13.26 -7.46
N THR A 143 9.66 -13.86 -7.35
CA THR A 143 10.28 -14.62 -8.45
C THR A 143 9.62 -15.97 -8.67
N LEU A 144 9.04 -16.56 -7.62
CA LEU A 144 8.24 -17.79 -7.71
C LEU A 144 6.83 -17.53 -8.26
N SER A 145 6.32 -16.31 -8.10
CA SER A 145 4.95 -15.95 -8.42
C SER A 145 4.79 -15.25 -9.77
N PHE A 146 5.85 -14.59 -10.25
CA PHE A 146 5.82 -13.76 -11.45
C PHE A 146 7.03 -14.03 -12.35
N PRO A 147 6.87 -13.96 -13.69
CA PRO A 147 7.99 -14.15 -14.61
C PRO A 147 9.06 -13.07 -14.45
N LEU A 148 10.32 -13.42 -14.71
CA LEU A 148 11.43 -12.46 -14.70
C LEU A 148 11.40 -11.53 -15.93
N THR A 149 10.92 -12.04 -17.06
CA THR A 149 10.86 -11.31 -18.33
C THR A 149 9.51 -11.57 -19.01
N ILE A 150 8.94 -10.55 -19.63
CA ILE A 150 7.74 -10.69 -20.46
C ILE A 150 8.09 -11.61 -21.64
N THR A 151 7.52 -12.80 -21.66
CA THR A 151 7.55 -13.65 -22.85
C THR A 151 6.53 -13.15 -23.86
N LYS A 152 6.74 -13.39 -25.16
CA LYS A 152 5.77 -13.07 -26.22
C LYS A 152 4.51 -13.92 -26.04
N SER A 153 3.68 -13.56 -25.07
CA SER A 153 2.38 -14.17 -24.80
C SER A 153 1.29 -13.19 -25.19
N LEU A 154 0.11 -13.73 -25.52
CA LEU A 154 -1.06 -12.96 -25.95
C LEU A 154 -1.73 -12.18 -24.80
N GLN A 155 -1.25 -12.34 -23.56
CA GLN A 155 -1.80 -11.67 -22.38
C GLN A 155 -0.73 -10.80 -21.69
N PRO A 156 -1.09 -9.58 -21.23
CA PRO A 156 -0.17 -8.78 -20.43
C PRO A 156 0.10 -9.50 -19.10
N GLN A 157 1.35 -9.88 -18.87
CA GLN A 157 1.81 -10.41 -17.59
C GLN A 157 2.74 -9.39 -16.94
N LEU A 158 2.54 -9.15 -15.64
CA LEU A 158 3.46 -8.35 -14.85
C LEU A 158 4.69 -9.20 -14.52
N THR A 159 5.88 -8.60 -14.63
CA THR A 159 7.12 -9.22 -14.13
C THR A 159 7.26 -9.02 -12.63
N SER A 160 8.10 -9.85 -11.99
CA SER A 160 8.42 -9.68 -10.57
C SER A 160 8.97 -8.28 -10.25
N ALA A 161 9.76 -7.69 -11.14
CA ALA A 161 10.26 -6.32 -11.02
C ALA A 161 9.14 -5.26 -11.11
N GLN A 162 8.15 -5.45 -11.98
CA GLN A 162 7.00 -4.54 -12.09
C GLN A 162 6.09 -4.61 -10.86
N VAL A 163 5.87 -5.82 -10.31
CA VAL A 163 5.13 -5.99 -9.06
C VAL A 163 5.87 -5.34 -7.90
N ALA A 164 7.18 -5.58 -7.78
CA ALA A 164 8.01 -4.95 -6.75
C ALA A 164 8.01 -3.41 -6.83
N ALA A 165 8.05 -2.84 -8.03
CA ALA A 165 7.93 -1.41 -8.23
C ALA A 165 6.55 -0.88 -7.78
N THR A 166 5.47 -1.61 -8.09
CA THR A 166 4.12 -1.26 -7.63
C THR A 166 4.02 -1.29 -6.09
N ILE A 167 4.56 -2.33 -5.45
CA ILE A 167 4.62 -2.43 -3.98
C ILE A 167 5.40 -1.24 -3.40
N HIS A 168 6.55 -0.90 -4.00
CA HIS A 168 7.35 0.23 -3.54
C HIS A 168 6.61 1.56 -3.64
N ASN A 169 5.91 1.80 -4.75
CA ASN A 169 5.16 3.04 -4.94
C ASN A 169 4.03 3.13 -3.90
N TYR A 170 3.29 2.04 -3.68
CA TYR A 170 2.25 1.98 -2.67
C TYR A 170 2.78 2.26 -1.26
N GLU A 171 3.88 1.61 -0.87
CA GLU A 171 4.57 1.84 0.42
C GLU A 171 4.91 3.32 0.63
N CYS A 172 5.45 3.98 -0.38
CA CYS A 172 5.79 5.40 -0.33
C CYS A 172 4.54 6.28 -0.16
N GLU A 173 3.50 6.03 -0.95
CA GLU A 173 2.25 6.79 -0.89
C GLU A 173 1.56 6.59 0.46
N LYS A 174 1.45 5.36 0.95
CA LYS A 174 0.84 5.04 2.25
C LYS A 174 1.58 5.73 3.39
N LYS A 175 2.92 5.71 3.39
CA LYS A 175 3.73 6.41 4.39
C LYS A 175 3.50 7.92 4.36
N LEU A 176 3.37 8.53 3.19
CA LEU A 176 3.05 9.95 3.07
C LEU A 176 1.65 10.27 3.59
N ILE A 177 0.65 9.44 3.29
CA ILE A 177 -0.72 9.60 3.79
C ILE A 177 -0.75 9.51 5.31
N LEU A 178 -0.08 8.50 5.89
CA LEU A 178 0.00 8.35 7.35
C LEU A 178 0.75 9.51 7.99
N LEU A 179 1.87 9.92 7.40
CA LEU A 179 2.62 11.09 7.86
C LEU A 179 1.74 12.34 7.84
N SER A 180 0.98 12.60 6.76
CA SER A 180 0.13 13.79 6.61
C SER A 180 -0.90 13.97 7.73
N ARG A 181 -1.29 12.87 8.37
CA ARG A 181 -2.24 12.81 9.49
C ARG A 181 -1.56 12.77 10.86
N ALA A 182 -0.23 12.73 10.92
CA ALA A 182 0.54 12.66 12.14
C ALA A 182 1.08 14.03 12.56
N ILE A 183 1.47 14.13 13.82
CA ILE A 183 2.36 15.18 14.34
C ILE A 183 3.69 14.51 14.62
N ILE A 184 4.78 15.09 14.13
CA ILE A 184 6.14 14.59 14.36
C ILE A 184 6.98 15.65 15.04
N THR A 185 7.83 15.23 15.96
CA THR A 185 8.86 16.08 16.56
C THR A 185 10.08 16.05 15.66
N CYS A 186 10.43 17.20 15.08
CA CYS A 186 11.56 17.29 14.16
C CYS A 186 12.89 17.03 14.88
N PRO A 187 13.73 16.08 14.44
CA PRO A 187 15.00 15.77 15.12
C PRO A 187 16.06 16.87 14.96
N ILE A 188 15.87 17.81 14.03
CA ILE A 188 16.83 18.88 13.73
C ILE A 188 16.56 20.11 14.60
N CYS A 189 15.32 20.57 14.65
CA CYS A 189 14.94 21.78 15.39
C CYS A 189 14.17 21.51 16.69
N LEU A 190 13.81 20.25 16.96
CA LEU A 190 13.06 19.79 18.13
C LEU A 190 11.64 20.38 18.25
N MET A 191 11.12 20.96 17.17
CA MET A 191 9.75 21.48 17.12
C MET A 191 8.77 20.42 16.61
N ASP A 192 7.57 20.43 17.18
CA ASP A 192 6.45 19.64 16.68
C ASP A 192 5.89 20.29 15.41
N VAL A 193 5.73 19.47 14.39
CA VAL A 193 5.20 19.89 13.09
C VAL A 193 4.16 18.90 12.59
N GLY A 194 3.14 19.43 11.94
CA GLY A 194 2.15 18.61 11.27
C GLY A 194 2.77 17.85 10.10
N GLY A 195 2.20 16.70 9.77
CA GLY A 195 2.59 15.87 8.64
C GLY A 195 2.73 16.60 7.32
N ASN A 196 1.80 17.50 7.04
CA ASN A 196 1.81 18.32 5.82
C ASN A 196 3.01 19.28 5.74
N ASP A 197 3.60 19.65 6.87
CA ASP A 197 4.81 20.47 6.99
C ASP A 197 6.07 19.62 7.22
N SER A 198 5.95 18.30 7.07
CA SER A 198 7.03 17.34 7.26
C SER A 198 7.55 16.79 5.92
N PHE A 199 8.83 16.49 5.91
CA PHE A 199 9.54 15.80 4.83
C PHE A 199 9.78 14.34 5.25
N LEU A 200 9.61 13.41 4.31
CA LEU A 200 9.93 11.99 4.47
C LEU A 200 11.09 11.61 3.55
N CYS A 201 12.15 11.05 4.13
CA CYS A 201 13.17 10.39 3.35
C CYS A 201 12.77 8.94 3.05
N TYR A 202 12.38 8.63 1.81
CA TYR A 202 11.86 7.30 1.45
C TYR A 202 12.85 6.14 1.69
N SER A 203 14.16 6.43 1.62
CA SER A 203 15.20 5.41 1.73
C SER A 203 15.55 5.07 3.19
N CYS A 204 15.57 6.03 4.12
CA CYS A 204 15.81 5.76 5.55
C CYS A 204 14.52 5.75 6.39
N SER A 205 13.39 6.10 5.80
CA SER A 205 12.11 6.35 6.49
C SER A 205 12.16 7.43 7.58
N GLY A 206 13.22 8.25 7.61
CA GLY A 206 13.34 9.37 8.55
C GLY A 206 12.44 10.54 8.18
N THR A 207 11.91 11.22 9.20
CA THR A 207 11.06 12.40 9.05
C THR A 207 11.68 13.64 9.72
N ALA A 208 11.47 14.81 9.12
CA ALA A 208 11.90 16.09 9.68
C ALA A 208 11.03 17.23 9.13
N CYS A 209 11.14 18.41 9.73
CA CYS A 209 10.41 19.58 9.27
C CYS A 209 10.87 20.04 7.87
N LYS A 210 9.93 20.44 7.00
CA LYS A 210 10.25 20.91 5.63
C LYS A 210 11.20 22.11 5.64
N SER A 211 11.01 23.06 6.57
CA SER A 211 11.90 24.22 6.69
C SER A 211 13.33 23.83 7.04
N CYS A 212 13.53 22.84 7.90
CA CYS A 212 14.83 22.30 8.29
C CYS A 212 15.56 21.70 7.08
N ILE A 213 14.86 20.86 6.32
CA ILE A 213 15.40 20.23 5.11
C ILE A 213 15.68 21.28 4.03
N LYS A 214 14.78 22.24 3.83
CA LYS A 214 14.97 23.35 2.88
C LYS A 214 16.23 24.16 3.22
N SER A 215 16.38 24.62 4.47
CA SER A 215 17.55 25.39 4.89
C SER A 215 18.86 24.61 4.76
N TYR A 216 18.86 23.32 5.07
CA TYR A 216 20.02 22.45 4.86
C TYR A 216 20.40 22.38 3.37
N LEU A 217 19.44 22.04 2.50
CA LEU A 217 19.68 21.91 1.07
C LEU A 217 20.13 23.23 0.43
N GLU A 218 19.50 24.34 0.78
CA GLU A 218 19.89 25.67 0.30
C GLU A 218 21.33 26.01 0.66
N THR A 219 21.76 25.69 1.89
CA THR A 219 23.13 25.92 2.35
C THR A 219 24.13 25.12 1.51
N ILE A 220 23.90 23.82 1.34
CA ILE A 220 24.77 22.90 0.60
C ILE A 220 24.86 23.27 -0.89
N ILE A 221 23.72 23.54 -1.53
CA ILE A 221 23.64 23.90 -2.96
C ILE A 221 24.27 25.28 -3.20
N THR A 222 24.09 26.23 -2.28
CA THR A 222 24.72 27.55 -2.38
C THR A 222 26.24 27.46 -2.28
N ALA A 223 26.75 26.63 -1.36
CA ALA A 223 28.17 26.34 -1.20
C ALA A 223 28.80 25.57 -2.38
N GLY A 224 27.99 25.09 -3.33
CA GLY A 224 28.47 24.34 -4.50
C GLY A 224 28.71 22.85 -4.23
N GLN A 225 28.36 22.36 -3.04
CA GLN A 225 28.61 20.99 -2.59
C GLN A 225 27.49 20.04 -3.04
N VAL A 226 27.28 19.90 -4.34
CA VAL A 226 26.15 19.13 -4.88
C VAL A 226 26.44 17.64 -5.12
N LYS A 227 27.69 17.21 -4.91
CA LYS A 227 28.09 15.80 -5.07
C LYS A 227 27.65 15.02 -3.83
N SER A 228 26.74 14.06 -4.01
CA SER A 228 26.26 13.15 -2.97
C SER A 228 25.72 13.84 -1.72
N ILE A 229 24.68 14.66 -1.91
CA ILE A 229 23.97 15.32 -0.79
C ILE A 229 23.28 14.24 0.06
N THR A 230 23.69 14.11 1.32
CA THR A 230 23.15 13.11 2.23
C THR A 230 21.96 13.61 3.06
N CYS A 231 21.19 12.68 3.60
CA CYS A 231 20.06 12.96 4.47
C CYS A 231 20.53 13.53 5.83
N PRO A 232 20.06 14.73 6.24
CA PRO A 232 20.50 15.37 7.48
C PRO A 232 19.70 14.94 8.73
N ILE A 233 18.73 14.04 8.59
CA ILE A 233 17.73 13.73 9.63
C ILE A 233 18.35 13.01 10.84
N ASN A 234 19.35 12.16 10.59
CA ASN A 234 20.10 11.46 11.63
C ASN A 234 21.60 11.57 11.30
N SER A 235 22.43 11.85 12.31
CA SER A 235 23.88 11.95 12.18
C SER A 235 24.55 10.68 11.66
N SER A 236 23.93 9.51 11.81
CA SER A 236 24.42 8.24 11.26
C SER A 236 23.81 7.89 9.90
N CYS A 237 23.02 8.78 9.30
CA CYS A 237 22.37 8.52 8.01
C CYS A 237 23.32 8.88 6.85
N ASN A 238 23.73 7.87 6.09
CA ASN A 238 24.57 8.04 4.90
C ASN A 238 23.77 7.90 3.58
N ILE A 239 22.46 8.06 3.65
CA ILE A 239 21.59 7.93 2.49
C ILE A 239 21.67 9.20 1.66
N GLU A 240 21.99 9.04 0.38
CA GLU A 240 21.95 10.11 -0.60
C GLU A 240 20.50 10.47 -0.96
N LEU A 241 20.18 11.77 -0.95
CA LEU A 241 18.88 12.27 -1.35
C LEU A 241 18.76 12.24 -2.87
N THR A 242 17.64 11.72 -3.35
CA THR A 242 17.36 11.69 -4.79
C THR A 242 17.09 13.10 -5.34
N PRO A 243 17.36 13.37 -6.64
CA PRO A 243 17.00 14.65 -7.26
C PRO A 243 15.52 15.01 -7.09
N ALA A 244 14.62 14.03 -7.11
CA ALA A 244 13.18 14.25 -6.89
C ALA A 244 12.87 14.74 -5.46
N GLN A 245 13.55 14.20 -4.44
CA GLN A 245 13.40 14.66 -3.05
C GLN A 245 13.99 16.04 -2.83
N ILE A 246 15.08 16.37 -3.52
CA ILE A 246 15.68 17.71 -3.47
C ILE A 246 14.71 18.70 -4.13
N ALA A 247 14.22 18.39 -5.34
CA ALA A 247 13.28 19.22 -6.10
C ALA A 247 11.98 19.52 -5.33
N SER A 248 11.46 18.56 -4.56
CA SER A 248 10.24 18.75 -3.77
C SER A 248 10.46 19.59 -2.50
N SER A 249 11.72 19.81 -2.09
CA SER A 249 12.07 20.45 -0.82
C SER A 249 12.59 21.88 -0.97
N VAL A 250 13.02 22.28 -2.16
CA VAL A 250 13.59 23.61 -2.44
C VAL A 250 12.83 24.32 -3.55
N ASP A 251 12.99 25.64 -3.62
CA ASP A 251 12.37 26.43 -4.68
C ASP A 251 13.05 26.17 -6.04
N LYS A 252 12.31 26.39 -7.13
CA LYS A 252 12.78 26.10 -8.50
C LYS A 252 14.15 26.71 -8.83
N GLN A 253 14.43 27.92 -8.34
CA GLN A 253 15.71 28.60 -8.58
C GLN A 253 16.89 27.87 -7.94
N ILE A 254 16.72 27.37 -6.72
CA ILE A 254 17.74 26.59 -6.00
C ILE A 254 17.94 25.24 -6.68
N PHE A 255 16.85 24.59 -7.11
CA PHE A 255 16.94 23.33 -7.83
C PHE A 255 17.66 23.48 -9.18
N HIS A 256 17.39 24.53 -9.96
CA HIS A 256 18.13 24.81 -11.20
C HIS A 256 19.62 25.04 -10.96
N ARG A 257 19.99 25.67 -9.84
CA ARG A 257 21.41 25.80 -9.46
C ARG A 257 22.03 24.43 -9.19
N TYR A 258 21.34 23.58 -8.43
CA TYR A 258 21.77 22.20 -8.16
C TYR A 258 22.00 21.40 -9.44
N ASP A 259 21.03 21.42 -10.35
CA ASP A 259 21.09 20.68 -11.62
C ASP A 259 22.26 21.15 -12.50
N ARG A 260 22.47 22.47 -12.60
CA ARG A 260 23.61 23.04 -13.34
C ARG A 260 24.96 22.62 -12.74
N LEU A 261 25.09 22.63 -11.42
CA LEU A 261 26.34 22.25 -10.74
C LEU A 261 26.62 20.75 -10.89
N LEU A 262 25.61 19.90 -10.84
CA LEU A 262 25.75 18.47 -11.12
C LEU A 262 26.21 18.22 -12.55
N PHE A 263 25.61 18.92 -13.52
CA PHE A 263 26.01 18.82 -14.91
C PHE A 263 27.48 19.21 -15.13
N GLN A 264 27.93 20.31 -14.52
CA GLN A 264 29.34 20.73 -14.57
C GLN A 264 30.27 19.65 -14.02
N LEU A 265 29.95 19.08 -12.86
CA LEU A 265 30.74 18.02 -12.25
C LEU A 265 30.81 16.75 -13.11
N SER A 266 29.79 16.46 -13.92
CA SER A 266 29.78 15.32 -14.84
C SER A 266 30.64 15.52 -16.08
N ILE A 267 30.93 16.78 -16.45
CA ILE A 267 31.82 17.12 -17.57
C ILE A 267 33.28 17.13 -17.14
N ASP A 268 33.54 17.54 -15.89
CA ASP A 268 34.90 17.69 -15.34
C ASP A 268 35.48 16.38 -14.78
N SER A 269 34.72 15.27 -14.82
CA SER A 269 35.07 13.93 -14.31
C SER A 269 35.34 12.93 -15.44
#